data_AF-A0A8B5XDY2-F1
#
_entry.id   AF-A0A8B5XDY2-F1
#
_cell.length_a   1.000
_cell.length_b   1.000
_cell.length_c   1.000
_cell.angle_alpha   90.00
_cell.angle_beta   90.00
_cell.angle_gamma   90.00
#
_symmetry.space_group_name_H-M   'P 1'
#
loop_
_entity.id
_entity.type
_entity.pdbx_description
1 polymer ?
#
loop_
_entity_poly.entity_id
_entity_poly.type
_entity_poly.pdbx_seq_one_letter_code
_entity_poly.pdbx_strand_id
1 'polypeptide(L)'
;MRPVSVWRSPRSGSAPGSTGKRLTIWPRYRSELSTISNLKEGTQMSIGKSLKRRIADREELVALRVAVTMDRGSVEKALESDKYAMLYVEGQHSPFTEDQLTSFCEMAGEIDIPVKLRIPHTYHTYLIGRYFDFGPVAIMVPEIEQEAQVDEAIKYTYYLPEGRRSFGGPSRYGIASGKAPDGLHSYAAWWNEQAVLGIMLESVEAISNARRFVKPGLDFIAFGTSDLGLSLATNPQFPIQDTDDCMRYVADQVKDQVALGMAIPTAPEERDRYRDMGITIFQETLVSR
;
A
#
# COMPACT_ATOMS: atom_id res chain seq x y z
N MET A 1 -36.15 5.50 -28.29
CA MET A 1 -36.64 6.49 -27.30
C MET A 1 -38.00 6.06 -26.78
N ARG A 2 -38.11 5.73 -25.49
CA ARG A 2 -39.37 5.64 -24.74
C ARG A 2 -39.15 6.35 -23.39
N PRO A 3 -40.04 7.28 -22.98
CA PRO A 3 -39.80 8.13 -21.82
C PRO A 3 -40.34 7.55 -20.50
N VAL A 4 -39.62 7.95 -19.45
CA VAL A 4 -39.90 8.11 -18.02
C VAL A 4 -41.37 7.99 -17.58
N SER A 5 -41.65 7.13 -16.59
CA SER A 5 -42.84 7.23 -15.74
C SER A 5 -42.49 7.89 -14.40
N VAL A 6 -43.14 9.04 -14.18
CA VAL A 6 -43.06 9.91 -13.01
C VAL A 6 -43.82 9.28 -11.85
N TRP A 7 -43.15 9.15 -10.70
CA TRP A 7 -43.72 8.70 -9.43
C TRP A 7 -44.70 9.76 -8.90
N ARG A 8 -45.96 9.39 -8.61
CA ARG A 8 -46.94 10.24 -7.92
C ARG A 8 -46.79 10.07 -6.40
N SER A 9 -46.75 11.18 -5.67
CA SER A 9 -46.77 11.16 -4.20
C SER A 9 -48.18 10.88 -3.64
N PRO A 10 -48.29 10.19 -2.49
CA PRO A 10 -49.47 10.30 -1.63
C PRO A 10 -49.25 11.40 -0.60
N ARG A 11 -50.30 12.21 -0.42
CA ARG A 11 -50.37 13.30 0.56
C ARG A 11 -50.37 12.78 2.01
N SER A 12 -49.75 13.62 2.84
CA SER A 12 -49.88 13.83 4.28
C SER A 12 -50.96 13.04 5.04
N GLY A 13 -50.51 12.18 5.95
CA GLY A 13 -51.28 11.65 7.09
C GLY A 13 -50.41 11.71 8.35
N SER A 14 -51.01 12.21 9.43
CA SER A 14 -50.43 12.60 10.73
C SER A 14 -49.70 11.48 11.49
N ALA A 15 -48.65 11.87 12.23
CA ALA A 15 -47.89 11.00 13.12
C ALA A 15 -48.69 10.57 14.37
N PRO A 16 -48.43 9.37 14.91
CA PRO A 16 -48.19 9.27 16.35
C PRO A 16 -47.08 8.28 16.74
N GLY A 17 -46.39 8.60 17.84
CA GLY A 17 -45.88 7.60 18.79
C GLY A 17 -44.44 7.12 18.60
N SER A 18 -43.53 7.70 19.38
CA SER A 18 -42.21 7.15 19.65
C SER A 18 -42.32 5.84 20.46
N THR A 19 -41.94 4.71 19.85
CA THR A 19 -41.62 3.48 20.59
C THR A 19 -40.33 2.90 20.06
N GLY A 20 -39.32 2.80 20.94
CA GLY A 20 -37.99 2.30 20.62
C GLY A 20 -38.03 0.91 20.00
N LYS A 21 -37.56 0.80 18.76
CA LYS A 21 -37.29 -0.49 18.15
C LYS A 21 -35.88 -0.93 18.54
N ARG A 22 -35.85 -1.94 19.42
CA ARG A 22 -34.67 -2.75 19.74
C ARG A 22 -34.11 -3.31 18.42
N LEU A 23 -32.85 -2.98 18.09
CA LEU A 23 -32.13 -3.64 17.01
C LEU A 23 -32.00 -5.14 17.36
N THR A 24 -32.70 -5.98 16.62
CA THR A 24 -32.61 -7.44 16.75
C THR A 24 -31.31 -7.89 16.11
N ILE A 25 -30.25 -8.00 16.92
CA ILE A 25 -28.98 -8.61 16.50
C ILE A 25 -29.24 -10.11 16.34
N TRP A 26 -28.91 -10.67 15.17
CA TRP A 26 -29.08 -12.09 14.87
C TRP A 26 -28.28 -12.95 15.87
N PRO A 27 -28.83 -14.08 16.37
CA PRO A 27 -28.23 -14.86 17.47
C PRO A 27 -26.78 -15.31 17.24
N ARG A 28 -26.35 -15.41 15.98
CA ARG A 28 -25.02 -15.88 15.58
C ARG A 28 -23.87 -14.91 15.92
N TYR A 29 -24.18 -13.64 16.22
CA TYR A 29 -23.17 -12.59 16.47
C TYR A 29 -22.98 -12.26 17.96
N ARG A 30 -23.74 -12.88 18.86
CA ARG A 30 -23.71 -12.53 20.29
C ARG A 30 -22.56 -13.21 21.05
N SER A 31 -22.02 -14.33 20.53
CA SER A 31 -20.96 -15.10 21.19
C SER A 31 -19.54 -14.62 20.88
N GLU A 32 -19.33 -13.85 19.82
CA GLU A 32 -17.99 -13.37 19.44
C GLU A 32 -17.58 -12.09 20.17
N LEU A 33 -18.55 -11.28 20.61
CA LEU A 33 -18.29 -10.02 21.32
C LEU A 33 -17.83 -10.22 22.78
N SER A 34 -18.16 -11.35 23.41
CA SER A 34 -17.70 -11.65 24.79
C SER A 34 -16.24 -12.08 24.87
N THR A 35 -15.65 -12.54 23.78
CA THR A 35 -14.27 -13.10 23.76
C THR A 35 -13.19 -12.01 23.63
N ILE A 36 -13.57 -10.77 23.30
CA ILE A 36 -12.65 -9.64 23.08
C ILE A 36 -11.98 -9.16 24.39
N SER A 37 -12.44 -9.62 25.57
CA SER A 37 -11.94 -9.13 26.86
C SER A 37 -10.82 -9.97 27.52
N ASN A 38 -10.40 -11.11 26.94
CA ASN A 38 -9.46 -12.03 27.62
C ASN A 38 -8.36 -12.63 26.72
N LEU A 39 -7.69 -11.80 25.90
CA LEU A 39 -6.44 -12.21 25.25
C LEU A 39 -5.31 -11.29 25.72
N LYS A 40 -4.83 -11.55 26.93
CA LYS A 40 -3.47 -11.21 27.33
C LYS A 40 -2.82 -12.49 27.87
N GLU A 41 -1.55 -12.62 27.53
CA GLU A 41 -0.58 -13.63 27.99
C GLU A 41 -0.53 -14.92 27.16
N GLY A 42 0.18 -14.80 26.03
CA GLY A 42 0.84 -15.90 25.34
C GLY A 42 2.24 -15.45 24.93
N THR A 43 3.24 -16.23 25.32
CA THR A 43 4.70 -16.12 25.11
C THR A 43 5.15 -15.16 24.00
N GLN A 44 5.73 -14.02 24.39
CA GLN A 44 6.25 -13.00 23.49
C GLN A 44 7.59 -13.44 22.91
N MET A 45 7.54 -14.20 21.80
CA MET A 45 8.65 -14.23 20.84
C MET A 45 8.89 -12.80 20.38
N SER A 46 10.13 -12.29 20.41
CA SER A 46 10.42 -10.91 20.00
C SER A 46 10.21 -10.76 18.49
N ILE A 47 8.98 -10.45 18.08
CA ILE A 47 8.63 -10.15 16.69
C ILE A 47 9.26 -8.80 16.37
N GLY A 48 10.19 -8.78 15.41
CA GLY A 48 10.74 -7.54 14.87
C GLY A 48 9.62 -6.63 14.35
N LYS A 49 9.86 -5.32 14.28
CA LYS A 49 8.85 -4.35 13.80
C LYS A 49 8.31 -4.75 12.43
N SER A 50 7.00 -4.62 12.22
CA SER A 50 6.38 -4.80 10.90
C SER A 50 6.97 -3.81 9.88
N LEU A 51 6.91 -4.15 8.58
CA LEU A 51 7.38 -3.24 7.53
C LEU A 51 6.69 -1.87 7.63
N LYS A 52 5.38 -1.85 7.88
CA LYS A 52 4.59 -0.63 8.10
C LYS A 52 5.15 0.20 9.27
N ARG A 53 5.47 -0.45 10.40
CA ARG A 53 6.03 0.26 11.56
C ARG A 53 7.42 0.84 11.28
N ARG A 54 8.27 0.09 10.56
CA ARG A 54 9.60 0.56 10.16
C ARG A 54 9.53 1.79 9.24
N ILE A 55 8.58 1.80 8.29
CA ILE A 55 8.28 2.96 7.43
C ILE A 55 7.79 4.16 8.27
N ALA A 56 6.88 3.93 9.21
CA ALA A 56 6.36 4.97 10.10
C ALA A 56 7.46 5.57 10.98
N ASP A 57 8.40 4.74 11.45
CA ASP A 57 9.56 5.15 12.26
C ASP A 57 10.67 5.82 11.43
N ARG A 58 10.48 6.00 10.11
CA ARG A 58 11.47 6.57 9.18
C ARG A 58 12.79 5.81 9.19
N GLU A 59 12.74 4.50 9.41
CA GLU A 59 13.92 3.65 9.23
C GLU A 59 14.37 3.71 7.77
N GLU A 60 15.68 3.60 7.54
CA GLU A 60 16.19 3.40 6.20
C GLU A 60 15.87 1.99 5.72
N LEU A 61 15.15 1.88 4.60
CA LEU A 61 14.68 0.63 4.04
C LEU A 61 15.08 0.53 2.58
N VAL A 62 15.76 -0.55 2.21
CA VAL A 62 16.15 -0.83 0.83
C VAL A 62 15.31 -1.98 0.30
N ALA A 63 14.63 -1.75 -0.83
CA ALA A 63 13.92 -2.80 -1.56
C ALA A 63 14.81 -3.36 -2.68
N LEU A 64 14.94 -4.69 -2.78
CA LEU A 64 15.63 -5.31 -3.90
C LEU A 64 14.65 -5.59 -5.05
N ARG A 65 14.82 -4.92 -6.18
CA ARG A 65 14.05 -5.23 -7.39
C ARG A 65 14.50 -6.55 -7.99
N VAL A 66 13.55 -7.45 -8.17
CA VAL A 66 13.75 -8.83 -8.62
C VAL A 66 12.75 -9.18 -9.71
N ALA A 67 13.10 -10.12 -10.58
CA ALA A 67 12.14 -10.69 -11.51
C ALA A 67 11.22 -11.65 -10.76
N VAL A 68 9.91 -11.56 -11.00
CA VAL A 68 8.90 -12.42 -10.36
C VAL A 68 9.12 -13.93 -10.66
N THR A 69 9.89 -14.24 -11.70
CA THR A 69 10.23 -15.60 -12.12
C THR A 69 11.51 -16.14 -11.47
N MET A 70 12.17 -15.37 -10.60
CA MET A 70 13.36 -15.87 -9.89
C MET A 70 13.00 -17.03 -8.97
N ASP A 71 13.82 -18.08 -9.00
CA ASP A 71 13.70 -19.16 -8.03
C ASP A 71 14.26 -18.77 -6.66
N ARG A 72 13.96 -19.60 -5.66
CA ARG A 72 14.41 -19.42 -4.28
C ARG A 72 15.92 -19.23 -4.18
N GLY A 73 16.71 -20.11 -4.81
CA GLY A 73 18.17 -20.07 -4.69
C GLY A 73 18.77 -18.79 -5.26
N SER A 74 18.21 -18.28 -6.35
CA SER A 74 18.60 -17.01 -6.96
C SER A 74 18.25 -15.82 -6.07
N VAL A 75 17.08 -15.85 -5.41
CA VAL A 75 16.68 -14.81 -4.44
C VAL A 75 17.57 -14.86 -3.20
N GLU A 76 17.78 -16.03 -2.59
CA GLU A 76 18.65 -16.20 -1.42
C GLU A 76 20.07 -15.67 -1.71
N LYS A 77 20.65 -16.07 -2.85
CA LYS A 77 21.96 -15.55 -3.30
C LYS A 77 21.97 -14.05 -3.50
N ALA A 78 20.89 -13.47 -4.03
CA ALA A 78 20.79 -12.03 -4.21
C ALA A 78 20.76 -11.29 -2.87
N LEU A 79 20.08 -11.85 -1.87
CA LEU A 79 20.00 -11.31 -0.51
C LEU A 79 21.31 -11.41 0.27
N GLU A 80 22.29 -12.21 -0.17
CA GLU A 80 23.63 -12.23 0.43
C GLU A 80 24.43 -10.95 0.16
N SER A 81 24.04 -10.17 -0.86
CA SER A 81 24.80 -8.99 -1.29
C SER A 81 24.71 -7.79 -0.34
N ASP A 82 23.54 -7.59 0.29
CA ASP A 82 23.28 -6.49 1.23
C ASP A 82 22.00 -6.78 2.05
N LYS A 83 21.69 -5.90 3.01
CA LYS A 83 20.49 -5.97 3.84
C LYS A 83 19.30 -5.32 3.16
N TYR A 84 18.40 -6.15 2.65
CA TYR A 84 17.14 -5.69 2.06
C TYR A 84 15.97 -5.84 3.04
N ALA A 85 15.14 -4.80 3.10
CA ALA A 85 13.94 -4.78 3.94
C ALA A 85 12.74 -5.49 3.28
N MET A 86 12.74 -5.58 1.95
CA MET A 86 11.68 -6.17 1.15
C MET A 86 12.18 -6.51 -0.27
N LEU A 87 11.49 -7.41 -0.95
CA LEU A 87 11.62 -7.63 -2.39
C LEU A 87 10.65 -6.71 -3.13
N TYR A 88 11.05 -6.23 -4.31
CA TYR A 88 10.22 -5.39 -5.17
C TYR A 88 9.94 -6.08 -6.51
N VAL A 89 8.66 -6.39 -6.75
CA VAL A 89 8.13 -6.85 -8.03
C VAL A 89 7.59 -5.66 -8.82
N GLU A 90 8.16 -5.46 -10.01
CA GLU A 90 7.74 -4.47 -10.99
C GLU A 90 6.53 -4.95 -11.79
N GLY A 91 5.37 -4.28 -11.67
CA GLY A 91 4.16 -4.65 -12.42
C GLY A 91 3.74 -3.68 -13.53
N GLN A 92 4.37 -2.51 -13.67
CA GLN A 92 4.02 -1.50 -14.68
C GLN A 92 4.84 -1.65 -15.96
N HIS A 93 6.13 -1.97 -15.84
CA HIS A 93 7.03 -2.11 -17.00
C HIS A 93 7.62 -3.53 -17.17
N SER A 94 7.10 -4.50 -16.44
CA SER A 94 7.56 -5.89 -16.55
C SER A 94 6.36 -6.83 -16.56
N PRO A 95 6.40 -7.90 -17.37
CA PRO A 95 5.31 -8.86 -17.41
C PRO A 95 5.28 -9.66 -16.11
N PHE A 96 4.09 -9.91 -15.60
CA PHE A 96 3.82 -10.91 -14.58
C PHE A 96 2.42 -11.47 -14.79
N THR A 97 2.20 -12.69 -14.31
CA THR A 97 0.85 -13.25 -14.13
C THR A 97 0.49 -13.30 -12.66
N GLU A 98 -0.81 -13.37 -12.36
CA GLU A 98 -1.30 -13.52 -10.98
C GLU A 98 -0.71 -14.78 -10.30
N ASP A 99 -0.57 -15.88 -11.05
CA ASP A 99 0.02 -17.13 -10.55
C ASP A 99 1.53 -17.01 -10.26
N GLN A 100 2.27 -16.29 -11.12
CA GLN A 100 3.70 -16.01 -10.88
C GLN A 100 3.88 -15.17 -9.61
N LEU A 101 3.09 -14.11 -9.46
CA LEU A 101 3.15 -13.26 -8.26
C LEU A 101 2.80 -14.04 -7.00
N THR A 102 1.76 -14.87 -7.05
CA THR A 102 1.34 -15.71 -5.93
C THR A 102 2.45 -16.69 -5.52
N SER A 103 2.99 -17.43 -6.48
CA SER A 103 4.06 -18.41 -6.23
C SER A 103 5.32 -17.73 -5.69
N PHE A 104 5.65 -16.55 -6.21
CA PHE A 104 6.78 -15.76 -5.75
C PHE A 104 6.60 -15.26 -4.30
N CYS A 105 5.40 -14.79 -3.95
CA CYS A 105 5.11 -14.34 -2.59
C CYS A 105 5.09 -15.48 -1.57
N GLU A 106 4.60 -16.66 -1.97
CA GLU A 106 4.67 -17.87 -1.13
C GLU A 106 6.12 -18.25 -0.84
N MET A 107 6.97 -18.34 -1.88
CA MET A 107 8.41 -18.59 -1.72
C MET A 107 9.10 -17.54 -0.84
N ALA A 108 8.82 -16.25 -1.08
CA ALA A 108 9.38 -15.16 -0.26
C ALA A 108 8.93 -15.25 1.21
N GLY A 109 7.69 -15.68 1.46
CA GLY A 109 7.15 -15.92 2.79
C GLY A 109 7.87 -17.04 3.54
N GLU A 110 8.34 -18.09 2.84
CA GLU A 110 9.09 -19.19 3.44
C GLU A 110 10.52 -18.80 3.86
N ILE A 111 11.07 -17.70 3.32
CA ILE A 111 12.36 -17.10 3.74
C ILE A 111 12.18 -15.81 4.55
N ASP A 112 10.96 -15.55 5.01
CA ASP A 112 10.60 -14.44 5.87
C ASP A 112 10.82 -13.01 5.31
N ILE A 113 10.86 -12.85 3.98
CA ILE A 113 11.05 -11.54 3.34
C ILE A 113 9.72 -10.99 2.77
N PRO A 114 9.32 -9.75 3.10
CA PRO A 114 8.09 -9.17 2.57
C PRO A 114 8.25 -8.77 1.09
N VAL A 115 7.14 -8.81 0.35
CA VAL A 115 7.08 -8.42 -1.07
C VAL A 115 6.29 -7.12 -1.23
N LYS A 116 6.87 -6.19 -1.99
CA LYS A 116 6.25 -4.97 -2.52
C LYS A 116 5.92 -5.19 -4.00
N LEU A 117 4.70 -4.86 -4.41
CA LEU A 117 4.29 -4.80 -5.82
C LEU A 117 4.05 -3.35 -6.23
N ARG A 118 4.65 -2.91 -7.36
CA ARG A 118 4.12 -1.75 -8.09
C ARG A 118 3.02 -2.24 -9.01
N ILE A 119 1.78 -1.76 -8.83
CA ILE A 119 0.67 -2.22 -9.66
C ILE A 119 0.79 -1.63 -11.08
N PRO A 120 0.15 -2.24 -12.10
CA PRO A 120 0.37 -1.85 -13.49
C PRO A 120 -0.02 -0.41 -13.85
N HIS A 121 -0.98 0.18 -13.15
CA HIS A 121 -1.51 1.50 -13.48
C HIS A 121 -2.37 2.03 -12.32
N THR A 122 -2.47 3.36 -12.18
CA THR A 122 -3.34 4.02 -11.18
C THR A 122 -4.82 3.63 -11.27
N TYR A 123 -5.32 3.37 -12.49
CA TYR A 123 -6.69 2.89 -12.70
C TYR A 123 -6.93 1.46 -12.22
N HIS A 124 -5.92 0.75 -11.73
CA HIS A 124 -6.10 -0.55 -11.07
C HIS A 124 -6.20 -0.41 -9.55
N THR A 125 -6.35 0.79 -9.00
CA THR A 125 -6.56 1.01 -7.55
C THR A 125 -7.78 0.27 -7.02
N TYR A 126 -8.86 0.13 -7.81
CA TYR A 126 -10.00 -0.72 -7.45
C TYR A 126 -9.69 -2.22 -7.30
N LEU A 127 -8.56 -2.70 -7.84
CA LEU A 127 -8.08 -4.08 -7.75
C LEU A 127 -7.08 -4.31 -6.62
N ILE A 128 -6.70 -3.29 -5.85
CA ILE A 128 -5.64 -3.40 -4.82
C ILE A 128 -5.91 -4.53 -3.82
N GLY A 129 -7.16 -4.70 -3.37
CA GLY A 129 -7.53 -5.80 -2.49
C GLY A 129 -7.24 -7.18 -3.12
N ARG A 130 -7.46 -7.32 -4.43
CA ARG A 130 -7.13 -8.53 -5.20
C ARG A 130 -5.62 -8.73 -5.32
N TYR A 131 -4.85 -7.66 -5.58
CA TYR A 131 -3.40 -7.76 -5.62
C TYR A 131 -2.80 -8.22 -4.29
N PHE A 132 -3.36 -7.75 -3.16
CA PHE A 132 -2.96 -8.23 -1.83
C PHE A 132 -3.38 -9.68 -1.54
N ASP A 133 -4.38 -10.23 -2.24
CA ASP A 133 -4.76 -11.64 -2.11
C ASP A 133 -3.72 -12.59 -2.74
N PHE A 134 -2.83 -12.07 -3.60
CA PHE A 134 -1.69 -12.80 -4.15
C PHE A 134 -0.46 -12.83 -3.22
N GLY A 135 -0.54 -12.23 -2.03
CA GLY A 135 0.51 -12.35 -1.01
C GLY A 135 1.43 -11.14 -0.76
N PRO A 136 1.56 -10.10 -1.62
CA PRO A 136 2.29 -8.90 -1.24
C PRO A 136 1.76 -8.28 0.06
N VAL A 137 2.63 -7.61 0.81
CA VAL A 137 2.24 -6.81 2.00
C VAL A 137 2.32 -5.31 1.72
N ALA A 138 3.05 -4.92 0.68
CA ALA A 138 3.18 -3.55 0.24
C ALA A 138 2.72 -3.38 -1.21
N ILE A 139 1.91 -2.36 -1.47
CA ILE A 139 1.55 -1.94 -2.83
C ILE A 139 2.00 -0.49 -3.04
N MET A 140 2.57 -0.23 -4.20
CA MET A 140 2.89 1.11 -4.69
C MET A 140 2.06 1.40 -5.94
N VAL A 141 1.35 2.52 -5.93
CA VAL A 141 0.50 2.95 -7.05
C VAL A 141 1.26 3.96 -7.91
N PRO A 142 1.52 3.67 -9.19
CA PRO A 142 2.13 4.64 -10.10
C PRO A 142 1.10 5.68 -10.56
N GLU A 143 1.55 6.72 -11.28
CA GLU A 143 0.73 7.64 -12.07
C GLU A 143 -0.39 8.34 -11.26
N ILE A 144 -0.10 8.74 -10.01
CA ILE A 144 -1.06 9.45 -9.17
C ILE A 144 -1.06 10.94 -9.51
N GLU A 145 -2.23 11.45 -9.87
CA GLU A 145 -2.46 12.85 -10.20
C GLU A 145 -3.68 13.45 -9.48
N GLN A 146 -4.58 12.61 -8.97
CA GLN A 146 -5.86 13.01 -8.39
C GLN A 146 -6.10 12.37 -7.02
N GLU A 147 -6.71 13.13 -6.10
CA GLU A 147 -7.06 12.64 -4.77
C GLU A 147 -7.96 11.41 -4.80
N ALA A 148 -8.86 11.31 -5.78
CA ALA A 148 -9.78 10.19 -5.91
C ALA A 148 -9.05 8.85 -6.10
N GLN A 149 -7.88 8.86 -6.75
CA GLN A 149 -7.05 7.66 -6.93
C GLN A 149 -6.47 7.22 -5.57
N VAL A 150 -6.04 8.17 -4.74
CA VAL A 150 -5.54 7.89 -3.39
C VAL A 150 -6.66 7.39 -2.48
N ASP A 151 -7.82 8.02 -2.53
CA ASP A 151 -9.00 7.61 -1.76
C ASP A 151 -9.45 6.19 -2.13
N GLU A 152 -9.45 5.86 -3.43
CA GLU A 152 -9.74 4.50 -3.90
C GLU A 152 -8.68 3.49 -3.44
N ALA A 153 -7.40 3.86 -3.50
CA ALA A 153 -6.31 3.01 -3.08
C ALA A 153 -6.38 2.65 -1.58
N ILE A 154 -6.62 3.64 -0.72
CA ILE A 154 -6.81 3.44 0.73
C ILE A 154 -8.03 2.55 0.96
N LYS A 155 -9.15 2.87 0.31
CA LYS A 155 -10.41 2.14 0.45
C LYS A 155 -10.26 0.64 0.14
N TYR A 156 -9.46 0.24 -0.85
CA TYR A 156 -9.29 -1.18 -1.19
C TYR A 156 -8.04 -1.84 -0.57
N THR A 157 -7.20 -1.08 0.12
CA THR A 157 -6.10 -1.61 0.94
C THR A 157 -6.60 -2.18 2.25
N TYR A 158 -7.47 -1.45 2.95
CA TYR A 158 -7.85 -1.74 4.33
C TYR A 158 -9.21 -2.42 4.44
N TYR A 159 -9.36 -3.28 5.45
CA TYR A 159 -10.66 -3.82 5.88
C TYR A 159 -11.45 -2.76 6.67
N LEU A 160 -12.72 -3.05 6.94
CA LEU A 160 -13.56 -2.21 7.79
C LEU A 160 -12.98 -2.10 9.22
N PRO A 161 -13.13 -0.93 9.88
CA PRO A 161 -13.78 0.30 9.40
C PRO A 161 -12.91 1.23 8.55
N GLU A 162 -11.60 0.99 8.45
CA GLU A 162 -10.63 1.87 7.77
C GLU A 162 -10.81 1.88 6.24
N GLY A 163 -11.33 0.80 5.67
CA GLY A 163 -11.59 0.67 4.24
C GLY A 163 -12.74 -0.28 3.93
N ARG A 164 -12.71 -0.84 2.72
CA ARG A 164 -13.74 -1.72 2.14
C ARG A 164 -13.13 -2.88 1.35
N ARG A 165 -11.90 -3.29 1.67
CA ARG A 165 -11.30 -4.52 1.12
C ARG A 165 -12.24 -5.70 1.39
N SER A 166 -12.45 -6.54 0.37
CA SER A 166 -13.20 -7.79 0.51
C SER A 166 -12.34 -8.85 1.20
N PHE A 167 -12.93 -9.63 2.11
CA PHE A 167 -12.22 -10.69 2.81
C PHE A 167 -12.21 -11.98 1.97
N GLY A 168 -11.05 -12.58 1.75
CA GLY A 168 -10.87 -13.76 0.91
C GLY A 168 -9.41 -14.07 0.63
N GLY A 169 -9.13 -14.88 -0.39
CA GLY A 169 -7.76 -15.14 -0.89
C GLY A 169 -6.92 -16.07 0.01
N PRO A 170 -6.68 -17.33 -0.38
CA PRO A 170 -5.90 -18.27 0.44
C PRO A 170 -4.42 -17.88 0.58
N SER A 171 -3.86 -17.19 -0.41
CA SER A 171 -2.44 -16.82 -0.47
C SER A 171 -2.14 -15.42 0.11
N ARG A 172 -3.11 -14.78 0.77
CA ARG A 172 -2.90 -13.47 1.41
C ARG A 172 -1.79 -13.54 2.48
N TYR A 173 -1.08 -12.44 2.64
CA TYR A 173 0.09 -12.33 3.52
C TYR A 173 -0.12 -12.90 4.93
N GLY A 174 0.86 -13.64 5.42
CA GLY A 174 0.90 -14.16 6.78
C GLY A 174 0.10 -15.45 7.02
N ILE A 175 -0.69 -15.93 6.05
CA ILE A 175 -1.42 -17.20 6.19
C ILE A 175 -0.47 -18.39 6.12
N ALA A 176 0.28 -18.54 5.01
CA ALA A 176 1.18 -19.68 4.83
C ALA A 176 2.32 -19.72 5.86
N SER A 177 2.83 -18.56 6.27
CA SER A 177 3.89 -18.44 7.28
C SER A 177 3.40 -18.53 8.73
N GLY A 178 2.09 -18.60 8.97
CA GLY A 178 1.51 -18.66 10.32
C GLY A 178 1.68 -17.37 11.14
N LYS A 179 2.00 -16.24 10.50
CA LYS A 179 2.13 -14.93 11.17
C LYS A 179 0.79 -14.29 11.49
N ALA A 180 -0.21 -14.54 10.65
CA ALA A 180 -1.50 -13.92 10.79
C ALA A 180 -2.34 -14.66 11.86
N PRO A 181 -3.08 -13.94 12.70
CA PRO A 181 -3.97 -14.57 13.66
C PRO A 181 -5.16 -15.25 12.96
N ASP A 182 -5.66 -16.31 13.58
CA ASP A 182 -6.86 -17.00 13.11
C ASP A 182 -8.12 -16.16 13.31
N GLY A 183 -9.07 -16.35 12.39
CA GLY A 183 -10.40 -15.74 12.43
C GLY A 183 -10.53 -14.44 11.64
N LEU A 184 -11.75 -14.22 11.13
CA LEU A 184 -12.09 -13.09 10.26
C LEU A 184 -11.72 -11.73 10.86
N HIS A 185 -12.17 -11.47 12.09
CA HIS A 185 -12.01 -10.17 12.74
C HIS A 185 -10.56 -9.91 13.17
N SER A 186 -9.91 -10.93 13.74
CA SER A 186 -8.51 -10.84 14.18
C SER A 186 -7.58 -10.59 12.99
N TYR A 187 -7.76 -11.33 11.89
CA TYR A 187 -6.99 -11.12 10.67
C TYR A 187 -7.20 -9.72 10.10
N ALA A 188 -8.46 -9.24 10.04
CA ALA A 188 -8.77 -7.92 9.50
C ALA A 188 -8.08 -6.80 10.28
N ALA A 189 -8.14 -6.85 11.62
CA ALA A 189 -7.46 -5.89 12.48
C ALA A 189 -5.94 -5.95 12.32
N TRP A 190 -5.37 -7.16 12.35
CA TRP A 190 -3.93 -7.36 12.14
C TRP A 190 -3.47 -6.85 10.78
N TRP A 191 -4.19 -7.17 9.71
CA TRP A 191 -3.88 -6.71 8.35
C TRP A 191 -3.82 -5.19 8.27
N ASN A 192 -4.77 -4.48 8.89
CA ASN A 192 -4.79 -3.02 8.85
C ASN A 192 -3.54 -2.38 9.50
N GLU A 193 -2.88 -3.11 10.41
CA GLU A 193 -1.59 -2.74 11.01
C GLU A 193 -0.36 -3.23 10.22
N GLN A 194 -0.53 -4.18 9.29
CA GLN A 194 0.57 -4.74 8.49
C GLN A 194 0.70 -4.12 7.09
N ALA A 195 -0.43 -3.87 6.44
CA ALA A 195 -0.49 -3.43 5.06
C ALA A 195 0.28 -2.13 4.85
N VAL A 196 1.01 -2.05 3.74
CA VAL A 196 1.71 -0.83 3.34
C VAL A 196 1.14 -0.36 2.01
N LEU A 197 0.69 0.89 1.97
CA LEU A 197 0.28 1.58 0.75
C LEU A 197 1.20 2.76 0.48
N GLY A 198 1.80 2.78 -0.70
CA GLY A 198 2.52 3.94 -1.22
C GLY A 198 1.99 4.42 -2.56
N ILE A 199 2.31 5.67 -2.89
CA ILE A 199 2.00 6.29 -4.18
C ILE A 199 3.26 6.85 -4.82
N MET A 200 3.30 6.93 -6.14
CA MET A 200 4.37 7.59 -6.87
C MET A 200 3.95 8.98 -7.35
N LEU A 201 4.85 9.96 -7.17
CA LEU A 201 4.75 11.26 -7.81
C LEU A 201 5.75 11.34 -8.95
N GLU A 202 5.23 11.56 -10.15
CA GLU A 202 6.00 11.50 -11.38
C GLU A 202 5.50 12.44 -12.49
N SER A 203 4.67 13.43 -12.12
CA SER A 203 4.22 14.50 -13.01
C SER A 203 4.12 15.85 -12.28
N VAL A 204 4.07 16.96 -13.02
CA VAL A 204 3.90 18.30 -12.43
C VAL A 204 2.56 18.44 -11.71
N GLU A 205 1.52 17.75 -12.18
CA GLU A 205 0.22 17.61 -11.52
C GLU A 205 0.38 16.92 -10.16
N ALA A 206 1.15 15.83 -10.11
CA ALA A 206 1.42 15.09 -8.89
C ALA A 206 2.17 15.96 -7.86
N ILE A 207 3.21 16.68 -8.29
CA ILE A 207 3.98 17.61 -7.43
C ILE A 207 3.07 18.73 -6.90
N SER A 208 2.23 19.30 -7.75
CA SER A 208 1.30 20.39 -7.36
C SER A 208 0.28 19.94 -6.32
N ASN A 209 -0.15 18.67 -6.38
CA ASN A 209 -1.19 18.11 -5.51
C ASN A 209 -0.64 17.35 -4.29
N ALA A 210 0.68 17.21 -4.14
CA ALA A 210 1.31 16.30 -3.16
C ALA A 210 0.74 16.40 -1.74
N ARG A 211 0.53 17.62 -1.23
CA ARG A 211 -0.06 17.84 0.10
C ARG A 211 -1.47 17.25 0.26
N ARG A 212 -2.27 17.28 -0.81
CA ARG A 212 -3.66 16.80 -0.82
C ARG A 212 -3.74 15.27 -0.84
N PHE A 213 -2.69 14.61 -1.30
CA PHE A 213 -2.60 13.15 -1.32
C PHE A 213 -2.28 12.54 0.05
N VAL A 214 -1.73 13.32 0.99
CA VAL A 214 -1.43 12.81 2.33
C VAL A 214 -2.72 12.63 3.12
N LYS A 215 -3.10 11.37 3.32
CA LYS A 215 -4.34 10.96 3.99
C LYS A 215 -4.08 9.80 4.96
N PRO A 216 -4.88 9.64 6.03
CA PRO A 216 -4.79 8.46 6.89
C PRO A 216 -4.91 7.17 6.06
N GLY A 217 -3.92 6.29 6.21
CA GLY A 217 -3.82 5.05 5.42
C GLY A 217 -2.81 5.09 4.27
N LEU A 218 -2.26 6.27 3.93
CA LEU A 218 -1.07 6.37 3.08
C LEU A 218 0.19 6.26 3.94
N ASP A 219 1.08 5.32 3.61
CA ASP A 219 2.27 5.03 4.41
C ASP A 219 3.53 5.74 3.86
N PHE A 220 3.66 5.85 2.54
CA PHE A 220 4.79 6.54 1.91
C PHE A 220 4.45 7.18 0.55
N ILE A 221 5.22 8.18 0.17
CA ILE A 221 5.28 8.75 -1.17
C ILE A 221 6.64 8.41 -1.77
N ALA A 222 6.68 7.98 -3.03
CA ALA A 222 7.92 7.73 -3.75
C ALA A 222 8.04 8.60 -5.01
N PHE A 223 9.26 8.98 -5.39
CA PHE A 223 9.50 9.83 -6.55
C PHE A 223 9.94 9.04 -7.78
N GLY A 224 9.13 9.10 -8.85
CA GLY A 224 9.46 8.58 -10.18
C GLY A 224 10.17 9.65 -10.99
N THR A 225 11.47 9.84 -10.77
CA THR A 225 12.19 11.00 -11.34
C THR A 225 12.36 10.94 -12.85
N SER A 226 12.35 9.75 -13.46
CA SER A 226 12.41 9.60 -14.93
C SER A 226 11.18 10.22 -15.62
N ASP A 227 9.98 9.82 -15.21
CA ASP A 227 8.74 10.36 -15.76
C ASP A 227 8.51 11.81 -15.30
N LEU A 228 8.92 12.17 -14.08
CA LEU A 228 8.89 13.57 -13.64
C LEU A 228 9.76 14.47 -14.52
N GLY A 229 10.96 14.04 -14.88
CA GLY A 229 11.83 14.77 -15.80
C GLY A 229 11.19 14.99 -17.17
N LEU A 230 10.49 13.98 -17.69
CA LEU A 230 9.72 14.11 -18.94
C LEU A 230 8.53 15.07 -18.80
N SER A 231 7.80 14.99 -17.69
CA SER A 231 6.68 15.88 -17.38
C SER A 231 7.16 17.34 -17.27
N LEU A 232 8.28 17.60 -16.61
CA LEU A 232 8.90 18.93 -16.52
C LEU A 232 9.31 19.47 -17.90
N ALA A 233 9.97 18.65 -18.72
CA ALA A 233 10.41 19.05 -20.06
C ALA A 233 9.25 19.44 -21.00
N THR A 234 8.05 18.90 -20.75
CA THR A 234 6.83 19.24 -21.51
C THR A 234 6.02 20.38 -20.88
N ASN A 235 6.41 20.86 -19.70
CA ASN A 235 5.78 21.95 -18.96
C ASN A 235 6.79 23.05 -18.58
N PRO A 236 7.36 23.78 -19.56
CA PRO A 236 8.39 24.79 -19.31
C PRO A 236 7.93 25.99 -18.47
N GLN A 237 6.62 26.19 -18.34
CA GLN A 237 6.00 27.22 -17.49
C GLN A 237 5.84 26.79 -16.03
N PHE A 238 6.10 25.52 -15.70
CA PHE A 238 6.00 25.05 -14.32
C PHE A 238 7.09 25.72 -13.46
N PRO A 239 6.81 26.22 -12.25
CA PRO A 239 7.75 27.06 -11.51
C PRO A 239 9.06 26.38 -11.09
N ILE A 240 9.05 25.05 -10.96
CA ILE A 240 10.22 24.24 -10.63
C ILE A 240 10.60 23.44 -11.87
N GLN A 241 11.87 23.42 -12.27
CA GLN A 241 12.31 22.75 -13.51
C GLN A 241 13.34 21.65 -13.26
N ASP A 242 13.68 21.41 -11.99
CA ASP A 242 14.61 20.37 -11.56
C ASP A 242 13.87 19.34 -10.69
N THR A 243 14.21 18.05 -10.86
CA THR A 243 13.55 16.97 -10.14
C THR A 243 13.91 16.98 -8.65
N ASP A 244 15.14 17.33 -8.28
CA ASP A 244 15.57 17.39 -6.89
C ASP A 244 14.88 18.56 -6.17
N ASP A 245 14.70 19.70 -6.84
CA ASP A 245 13.92 20.82 -6.30
C ASP A 245 12.43 20.47 -6.14
N CYS A 246 11.85 19.67 -7.06
CA CYS A 246 10.50 19.15 -6.89
C CYS A 246 10.39 18.23 -5.66
N MET A 247 11.38 17.37 -5.44
CA MET A 247 11.44 16.49 -4.27
C MET A 247 11.56 17.29 -2.97
N ARG A 248 12.42 18.32 -2.93
CA ARG A 248 12.53 19.23 -1.77
C ARG A 248 11.24 19.97 -1.50
N TYR A 249 10.58 20.46 -2.55
CA TYR A 249 9.28 21.12 -2.43
C TYR A 249 8.24 20.18 -1.80
N VAL A 250 8.12 18.95 -2.32
CA VAL A 250 7.18 17.97 -1.74
C VAL A 250 7.56 17.64 -0.30
N ALA A 251 8.85 17.41 -0.01
CA ALA A 251 9.32 17.09 1.34
C ALA A 251 8.97 18.17 2.36
N ASP A 252 9.06 19.45 1.98
CA ASP A 252 8.61 20.57 2.83
C ASP A 252 7.08 20.55 3.05
N GLN A 253 6.30 20.32 1.99
CA GLN A 253 4.83 20.30 2.07
C GLN A 253 4.27 19.17 2.95
N VAL A 254 4.95 18.02 3.00
CA VAL A 254 4.48 16.80 3.68
C VAL A 254 5.32 16.43 4.90
N LYS A 255 6.18 17.35 5.34
CA LYS A 255 7.12 17.15 6.45
C LYS A 255 6.46 16.51 7.66
N ASP A 256 7.10 15.47 8.19
CA ASP A 256 6.67 14.68 9.35
C ASP A 256 5.32 13.95 9.23
N GLN A 257 4.61 14.08 8.10
CA GLN A 257 3.29 13.48 7.92
C GLN A 257 3.34 12.10 7.23
N VAL A 258 4.25 11.90 6.27
CA VAL A 258 4.36 10.67 5.46
C VAL A 258 5.82 10.32 5.17
N ALA A 259 6.16 9.04 4.99
CA ALA A 259 7.52 8.66 4.60
C ALA A 259 7.79 9.03 3.15
N LEU A 260 9.06 9.27 2.82
CA LEU A 260 9.48 9.57 1.46
C LEU A 260 10.42 8.47 0.94
N GLY A 261 10.31 8.19 -0.36
CA GLY A 261 11.07 7.14 -1.03
C GLY A 261 11.49 7.48 -2.45
N MET A 262 12.43 6.70 -2.98
CA MET A 262 12.79 6.71 -4.39
C MET A 262 12.05 5.59 -5.14
N ALA A 263 11.42 5.94 -6.27
CA ALA A 263 10.82 4.97 -7.18
C ALA A 263 11.72 4.65 -8.40
N ILE A 264 12.98 5.07 -8.36
CA ILE A 264 14.06 4.63 -9.26
C ILE A 264 15.16 3.92 -8.47
N PRO A 265 15.99 3.06 -9.10
CA PRO A 265 17.16 2.49 -8.43
C PRO A 265 18.07 3.60 -7.90
N THR A 266 18.60 3.43 -6.69
CA THR A 266 19.49 4.39 -6.04
C THR A 266 20.66 3.65 -5.44
N ALA A 267 21.85 3.87 -6.01
CA ALA A 267 23.07 3.24 -5.53
C ALA A 267 23.40 3.73 -4.10
N PRO A 268 24.02 2.91 -3.24
CA PRO A 268 24.36 3.29 -1.86
C PRO A 268 25.06 4.65 -1.73
N GLU A 269 26.01 4.93 -2.62
CA GLU A 269 26.78 6.18 -2.68
C GLU A 269 25.97 7.41 -3.09
N GLU A 270 24.80 7.22 -3.71
CA GLU A 270 23.90 8.31 -4.12
C GLU A 270 22.86 8.64 -3.03
N ARG A 271 22.77 7.87 -1.95
CA ARG A 271 21.70 8.03 -0.96
C ARG A 271 21.84 9.26 -0.09
N ASP A 272 23.06 9.71 0.19
CA ASP A 272 23.31 10.83 1.11
C ASP A 272 22.56 12.09 0.69
N ARG A 273 22.57 12.44 -0.61
CA ARG A 273 21.84 13.62 -1.11
C ARG A 273 20.32 13.54 -0.88
N TYR A 274 19.77 12.33 -0.87
CA TYR A 274 18.34 12.08 -0.68
C TYR A 274 17.97 11.96 0.80
N ARG A 275 18.88 11.43 1.64
CA ARG A 275 18.75 11.47 3.09
C ARG A 275 18.63 12.90 3.60
N ASP A 276 19.39 13.84 3.03
CA ASP A 276 19.29 15.26 3.34
C ASP A 276 17.90 15.87 3.03
N MET A 277 17.12 15.23 2.16
CA MET A 277 15.73 15.60 1.85
C MET A 277 14.70 14.88 2.74
N GLY A 278 15.14 13.99 3.64
CA GLY A 278 14.26 13.16 4.47
C GLY A 278 13.75 11.88 3.79
N ILE A 279 14.36 11.48 2.66
CA ILE A 279 14.02 10.24 1.95
C ILE A 279 14.70 9.06 2.65
N THR A 280 13.92 8.04 3.02
CA THR A 280 14.41 6.88 3.77
C THR A 280 14.09 5.54 3.10
N ILE A 281 13.25 5.52 2.07
CA ILE A 281 12.92 4.30 1.33
C ILE A 281 13.67 4.32 0.00
N PHE A 282 14.59 3.39 -0.18
CA PHE A 282 15.39 3.23 -1.39
C PHE A 282 15.08 1.90 -2.07
N GLN A 283 15.59 1.76 -3.28
CA GLN A 283 15.55 0.49 -3.97
C GLN A 283 16.79 0.28 -4.83
N GLU A 284 17.16 -0.98 -4.99
CA GLU A 284 18.28 -1.41 -5.81
C GLU A 284 17.80 -2.39 -6.86
N THR A 285 18.64 -2.61 -7.87
CA THR A 285 18.49 -3.69 -8.83
C THR A 285 19.68 -4.63 -8.69
N LEU A 286 19.49 -5.89 -9.06
CA LEU A 286 20.62 -6.79 -9.26
C LEU A 286 21.58 -6.15 -10.26
N VAL A 287 22.75 -5.72 -9.78
CA VAL A 287 23.82 -5.24 -10.66
C VAL A 287 24.25 -6.44 -11.50
N SER A 288 24.19 -6.32 -12.82
CA SER A 288 24.88 -7.25 -13.72
C SER A 288 26.38 -7.11 -13.45
N ARG A 289 26.92 -7.90 -12.53
CA ARG A 289 28.36 -8.08 -12.39
C ARG A 289 28.87 -9.05 -13.45
#